data_AF-A0A2A2JY18-F1
#
_entry.id   AF-A0A2A2JY18-F1
#
_cell.length_a   1.000
_cell.length_b   1.000
_cell.length_c   1.000
_cell.angle_alpha   90.00
_cell.angle_beta   90.00
_cell.angle_gamma   90.00
#
_symmetry.space_group_name_H-M   'P 1'
#
loop_
_entity.id
_entity.type
_entity.pdbx_description
1 polymer ?
#
loop_
_entity_poly.entity_id
_entity_poly.type
_entity_poly.pdbx_seq_one_letter_code
_entity_poly.pdbx_strand_id
1 'polypeptide(L)'
;MWFVFPQIAGLGSSAMAQTYAIRDADEARAYLAHQLLGGRLIAMTQAAIAAPGSAEAMFGSIDAMKLRSSMTLFAAVADDPTPFEAALERFYDGQRDPKTLALLSER
;
A
#
# COMPACT_ATOMS: atom_id res chain seq x y z
N MET A 1 1.30 -3.97 9.75
CA MET A 1 0.58 -3.31 8.66
C MET A 1 0.99 -1.84 8.51
N TRP A 2 0.67 -0.96 9.46
CA TRP A 2 0.82 0.51 9.33
C TRP A 2 2.16 1.07 8.82
N PHE A 3 3.30 0.52 9.25
CA PHE A 3 4.63 1.02 8.86
C PHE A 3 5.36 0.12 7.86
N VAL A 4 4.78 -1.02 7.48
CA VAL A 4 5.32 -1.95 6.47
C VAL A 4 4.63 -1.72 5.13
N PHE A 5 3.30 -1.64 5.16
CA PHE A 5 2.43 -1.28 4.05
C PHE A 5 1.62 -0.05 4.45
N PRO A 6 2.25 1.14 4.47
CA PRO A 6 1.57 2.35 4.87
C PRO A 6 0.52 2.75 3.83
N GLN A 7 -0.52 3.45 4.28
CA GLN A 7 -1.63 3.94 3.45
C GLN A 7 -1.77 5.45 3.61
N ILE A 8 -2.52 6.10 2.71
CA ILE A 8 -2.69 7.55 2.73
C ILE A 8 -3.50 8.00 3.96
N ALA A 9 -3.16 9.18 4.48
CA ALA A 9 -3.83 9.82 5.59
C ALA A 9 -5.32 10.06 5.27
N GLY A 10 -6.18 9.80 6.27
CA GLY A 10 -7.64 9.91 6.14
C GLY A 10 -8.37 8.58 6.03
N LEU A 11 -7.66 7.46 5.79
CA LEU A 11 -8.28 6.13 5.72
C LEU A 11 -8.51 5.48 7.09
N GLY A 12 -7.58 5.67 8.03
CA GLY A 12 -7.61 5.05 9.35
C GLY A 12 -7.86 6.05 10.48
N SER A 13 -8.64 5.63 11.48
CA SER A 13 -8.99 6.46 12.65
C SER A 13 -8.19 6.15 13.92
N SER A 14 -7.43 5.06 13.97
CA SER A 14 -6.63 4.73 15.15
C SER A 14 -5.37 5.60 15.22
N ALA A 15 -4.88 5.86 16.44
CA ALA A 15 -3.67 6.64 16.65
C ALA A 15 -2.46 6.11 15.85
N MET A 16 -2.30 4.79 15.77
CA MET A 16 -1.25 4.17 14.96
C MET A 16 -1.47 4.34 13.46
N ALA A 17 -2.72 4.29 12.99
CA ALA A 17 -3.01 4.55 11.58
C ALA A 17 -2.71 5.99 11.18
N GLN A 18 -2.95 6.95 12.07
CA GLN A 18 -2.62 8.36 11.85
C GLN A 18 -1.12 8.63 11.94
N THR A 19 -0.44 8.02 12.91
CA THR A 19 1.01 8.21 13.14
C THR A 19 1.86 7.78 11.95
N TYR A 20 1.48 6.68 11.29
CA TYR A 20 2.24 6.10 10.18
C TYR A 20 1.59 6.34 8.81
N ALA A 21 0.61 7.23 8.71
CA ALA A 21 -0.02 7.52 7.43
C ALA A 21 0.91 8.32 6.53
N ILE A 22 0.88 8.01 5.23
CA ILE A 22 1.50 8.86 4.21
C ILE A 22 0.60 10.07 3.98
N ARG A 23 1.12 11.29 4.06
CA ARG A 23 0.30 12.51 4.02
C ARG A 23 -0.28 12.79 2.63
N ASP A 24 0.51 12.56 1.58
CA ASP A 24 0.24 12.96 0.20
C ASP A 24 1.11 12.19 -0.81
N ALA A 25 0.94 12.50 -2.10
CA ALA A 25 1.67 11.85 -3.18
C ALA A 25 3.18 12.11 -3.13
N ASP A 26 3.62 13.27 -2.63
CA ASP A 26 5.04 13.62 -2.57
C ASP A 26 5.75 12.86 -1.46
N GLU A 27 5.11 12.68 -0.30
CA GLU A 27 5.63 11.79 0.74
C GLU A 27 5.66 10.34 0.28
N ALA A 28 4.66 9.88 -0.48
CA ALA A 28 4.66 8.54 -1.06
C ALA A 28 5.86 8.32 -2.02
N ARG A 29 6.13 9.30 -2.89
CA ARG A 29 7.32 9.29 -3.76
C ARG A 29 8.61 9.32 -2.96
N ALA A 30 8.70 10.16 -1.93
CA ALA A 30 9.87 10.24 -1.06
C ALA A 30 10.10 8.92 -0.30
N TYR A 31 9.03 8.25 0.13
CA TYR A 31 9.10 6.93 0.78
C TYR A 31 9.72 5.88 -0.16
N LEU A 32 9.30 5.86 -1.44
CA LEU A 32 9.85 4.97 -2.45
C LEU A 32 11.32 5.30 -2.79
N ALA A 33 11.66 6.58 -2.91
CA ALA A 33 13.02 7.02 -3.19
C ALA A 33 13.99 6.80 -2.01
N HIS A 34 13.48 6.60 -0.79
CA HIS A 34 14.30 6.41 0.39
C HIS A 34 15.05 5.07 0.34
N GLN A 35 16.39 5.14 0.43
CA GLN A 35 17.33 4.01 0.24
C GLN A 35 16.94 2.72 0.97
N LEU A 36 16.44 2.83 2.20
CA LEU A 36 16.01 1.67 2.99
C LEU A 36 14.51 1.32 2.83
N LEU A 37 13.63 2.31 2.77
CA LEU A 37 12.18 2.10 2.91
C LEU A 37 11.57 1.57 1.61
N GLY A 38 11.91 2.18 0.47
CA GLY A 38 11.43 1.72 -0.84
C GLY A 38 11.83 0.27 -1.12
N GLY A 39 13.12 -0.06 -0.91
CA GLY A 39 13.62 -1.43 -1.08
C GLY A 39 12.92 -2.45 -0.17
N ARG A 40 12.64 -2.08 1.10
CA ARG A 40 11.89 -2.93 2.02
C ARG A 40 10.44 -3.12 1.59
N LEU A 41 9.77 -2.06 1.17
CA LEU A 41 8.38 -2.14 0.71
C LEU A 41 8.28 -3.08 -0.50
N ILE A 42 9.15 -2.92 -1.50
CA ILE A 42 9.18 -3.80 -2.68
C ILE A 42 9.43 -5.26 -2.28
N ALA A 43 10.44 -5.51 -1.44
CA ALA A 43 10.77 -6.86 -0.98
C ALA A 43 9.60 -7.51 -0.21
N MET A 44 8.90 -6.74 0.63
CA MET A 44 7.73 -7.25 1.37
C MET A 44 6.53 -7.48 0.46
N THR A 45 6.31 -6.64 -0.56
CA THR A 45 5.29 -6.86 -1.58
C THR A 45 5.55 -8.16 -2.35
N GLN A 46 6.79 -8.40 -2.77
CA GLN A 46 7.19 -9.64 -3.44
C GLN A 46 7.03 -10.87 -2.53
N ALA A 47 7.41 -10.75 -1.26
CA ALA A 47 7.23 -11.82 -0.28
C ALA A 47 5.74 -12.15 -0.06
N ALA A 48 4.88 -11.13 0.01
CA ALA A 48 3.44 -11.33 0.09
C ALA A 48 2.93 -12.05 -1.16
N ILE A 49 3.30 -11.60 -2.36
CA ILE A 49 2.92 -12.25 -3.63
C ILE A 49 3.36 -13.72 -3.68
N ALA A 50 4.54 -14.07 -3.16
CA ALA A 50 5.02 -15.44 -3.19
C ALA A 50 4.28 -16.38 -2.23
N ALA A 51 3.66 -15.84 -1.18
CA ALA A 51 2.98 -16.65 -0.17
C ALA A 51 1.65 -17.24 -0.69
N PRO A 52 1.30 -18.49 -0.34
CA PRO A 52 0.06 -19.12 -0.78
C PRO A 52 -1.16 -18.56 -0.04
N GLY A 53 -2.33 -18.65 -0.69
CA GLY A 53 -3.61 -18.22 -0.12
C GLY A 53 -4.00 -16.79 -0.49
N SER A 54 -5.16 -16.35 0.02
CA SER A 54 -5.65 -15.00 -0.18
C SER A 54 -5.04 -14.01 0.82
N ALA A 55 -5.17 -12.71 0.54
CA ALA A 55 -4.74 -11.67 1.47
C ALA A 55 -5.47 -11.79 2.82
N GLU A 56 -6.76 -12.13 2.83
CA GLU A 56 -7.53 -12.34 4.07
C GLU A 56 -7.05 -13.55 4.86
N ALA A 57 -6.64 -14.64 4.19
CA ALA A 57 -6.10 -15.81 4.86
C ALA A 57 -4.75 -15.50 5.54
N MET A 58 -3.95 -14.62 4.93
CA MET A 58 -2.62 -14.24 5.43
C MET A 58 -2.66 -13.14 6.50
N PHE A 59 -3.51 -12.13 6.30
CA PHE A 59 -3.49 -10.89 7.09
C PHE A 59 -4.77 -10.67 7.91
N GLY A 60 -5.84 -11.42 7.64
CA GLY A 60 -7.18 -11.10 8.12
C GLY A 60 -7.83 -9.97 7.31
N SER A 61 -9.14 -9.81 7.45
CA SER A 61 -9.95 -8.91 6.61
C SER A 61 -9.51 -7.44 6.68
N ILE A 62 -9.27 -6.92 7.89
CA ILE A 62 -8.93 -5.50 8.09
C ILE A 62 -7.57 -5.18 7.46
N ASP A 63 -6.58 -6.04 7.64
CA ASP A 63 -5.23 -5.79 7.14
C ASP A 63 -5.10 -6.14 5.65
N ALA A 64 -5.92 -7.05 5.13
CA ALA A 64 -6.09 -7.23 3.69
C ALA A 64 -6.64 -5.96 3.03
N MET A 65 -7.59 -5.26 3.65
CA MET A 65 -8.04 -3.96 3.12
C MET A 65 -6.91 -2.92 3.10
N LYS A 66 -6.12 -2.84 4.17
CA LYS A 66 -4.98 -1.90 4.23
C LYS A 66 -3.89 -2.22 3.22
N LEU A 67 -3.65 -3.50 2.95
CA LEU A 67 -2.72 -3.92 1.90
C LEU A 67 -3.20 -3.39 0.54
N ARG A 68 -4.49 -3.54 0.20
CA ARG A 68 -5.05 -2.97 -1.04
C ARG A 68 -4.86 -1.46 -1.13
N SER A 69 -5.15 -0.72 -0.04
CA SER A 69 -4.94 0.73 0.01
C SER A 69 -3.47 1.10 -0.18
N SER A 70 -2.54 0.37 0.45
CA SER A 70 -1.10 0.59 0.29
C SER A 70 -0.63 0.31 -1.14
N MET A 71 -1.01 -0.83 -1.72
CA MET A 71 -0.62 -1.16 -3.11
C MET A 71 -1.21 -0.17 -4.10
N THR A 72 -2.43 0.31 -3.86
CA THR A 72 -3.05 1.37 -4.68
C THR A 72 -2.28 2.67 -4.61
N LEU A 73 -1.90 3.10 -3.40
CA LEU A 73 -1.12 4.32 -3.18
C LEU A 73 0.20 4.28 -3.95
N PHE A 74 0.98 3.22 -3.75
CA PHE A 74 2.31 3.14 -4.35
C PHE A 74 2.28 2.85 -5.85
N ALA A 75 1.30 2.08 -6.35
CA ALA A 75 1.08 1.93 -7.79
C ALA A 75 0.74 3.25 -8.49
N ALA A 76 0.13 4.21 -7.79
CA ALA A 76 -0.25 5.50 -8.36
C ALA A 76 0.91 6.49 -8.47
N VAL A 77 1.99 6.30 -7.70
CA VAL A 77 3.08 7.30 -7.60
C VAL A 77 4.46 6.79 -8.00
N ALA A 78 4.65 5.47 -8.11
CA ALA A 78 5.93 4.87 -8.46
C ALA A 78 6.28 5.10 -9.93
N ASP A 79 7.57 5.31 -10.22
CA ASP A 79 8.09 5.30 -11.59
C ASP A 79 7.95 3.90 -12.23
N ASP A 80 8.18 2.85 -11.42
CA ASP A 80 7.86 1.47 -11.77
C ASP A 80 6.73 0.93 -10.85
N PRO A 81 5.48 0.89 -11.34
CA PRO A 81 4.34 0.42 -10.54
C PRO A 81 4.23 -1.11 -10.52
N THR A 82 5.04 -1.84 -11.31
CA THR A 82 4.89 -3.29 -11.55
C THR A 82 4.77 -4.12 -10.27
N PRO A 83 5.59 -3.93 -9.22
CA PRO A 83 5.48 -4.74 -8.00
C PRO A 83 4.11 -4.57 -7.30
N PHE A 84 3.57 -3.36 -7.31
CA PHE A 84 2.33 -3.01 -6.63
C PHE A 84 1.11 -3.45 -7.45
N GLU A 85 1.17 -3.28 -8.78
CA GLU A 85 0.13 -3.77 -9.68
C GLU A 85 0.06 -5.29 -9.68
N ALA A 86 1.19 -5.99 -9.61
CA ALA A 86 1.22 -7.46 -9.47
C ALA A 86 0.54 -7.92 -8.16
N ALA A 87 0.70 -7.19 -7.06
CA ALA A 87 0.00 -7.50 -5.82
C ALA A 87 -1.51 -7.21 -5.93
N LEU A 88 -1.89 -6.12 -6.61
CA LEU A 88 -3.30 -5.81 -6.88
C LEU A 88 -3.95 -6.88 -7.75
N GLU A 89 -3.27 -7.33 -8.79
CA GLU A 89 -3.73 -8.40 -9.67
C GLU A 89 -3.91 -9.70 -8.89
N ARG A 90 -2.89 -10.11 -8.13
CA ARG A 90 -2.90 -11.38 -7.40
C ARG A 90 -4.00 -11.46 -6.34
N PHE A 91 -4.20 -10.39 -5.58
CA PHE A 91 -5.02 -10.44 -4.37
C PHE A 91 -6.37 -9.77 -4.50
N TYR A 92 -6.57 -8.94 -5.52
CA TYR A 92 -7.76 -8.09 -5.66
C TYR A 92 -8.24 -7.97 -7.11
N ASP A 93 -7.87 -8.90 -8.01
CA ASP A 93 -8.28 -8.89 -9.43
C ASP A 93 -8.01 -7.54 -10.14
N GLY A 94 -6.86 -6.93 -9.80
CA GLY A 94 -6.42 -5.64 -10.33
C GLY A 94 -7.18 -4.43 -9.75
N GLN A 95 -8.13 -4.66 -8.84
CA GLN A 95 -8.99 -3.61 -8.31
C GLN A 95 -8.25 -2.71 -7.31
N ARG A 96 -8.07 -1.44 -7.68
CA ARG A 96 -7.55 -0.38 -6.82
C ARG A 96 -8.54 0.05 -5.74
N ASP A 97 -8.06 0.50 -4.59
CA ASP A 97 -8.89 1.08 -3.53
C ASP A 97 -9.38 2.48 -3.93
N PRO A 98 -10.69 2.68 -4.19
CA PRO A 98 -11.21 3.95 -4.66
C PRO A 98 -11.02 5.10 -3.64
N LYS A 99 -11.02 4.79 -2.34
CA LYS A 99 -10.82 5.83 -1.31
C LYS A 99 -9.40 6.37 -1.33
N THR A 100 -8.41 5.50 -1.55
CA THR A 100 -7.02 5.91 -1.72
C THR A 100 -6.86 6.85 -2.91
N LEU A 101 -7.48 6.53 -4.06
CA LEU A 101 -7.41 7.36 -5.26
C LEU A 101 -8.10 8.72 -5.08
N ALA A 102 -9.25 8.75 -4.40
CA ALA A 102 -9.95 10.00 -4.08
C ALA A 102 -9.07 10.93 -3.23
N LEU A 103 -8.50 10.41 -2.15
CA LEU A 103 -7.63 11.17 -1.25
C LEU A 103 -6.34 11.66 -1.94
N LEU A 104 -5.81 10.89 -2.88
CA LEU A 104 -4.66 11.30 -3.72
C LEU A 104 -5.00 12.41 -4.72
N SER A 105 -6.27 12.52 -5.12
CA SER A 105 -6.70 13.55 -6.07
C SER A 105 -7.00 14.89 -5.38
N GLU A 106 -7.22 14.86 -4.07
CA GLU A 106 -7.53 16.01 -3.23
C GLU A 106 -6.28 16.68 -2.63
N ARG A 107 -5.10 16.08 -2.78
CA ARG A 107 -3.85 16.45 -2.10
C ARG A 107 -2.70 16.50 -3.08
#